data_AF-A0A2V6D4W0-F1
#
_entry.id   AF-A0A2V6D4W0-F1
#
_cell.length_a   1.000
_cell.length_b   1.000
_cell.length_c   1.000
_cell.angle_alpha   90.00
_cell.angle_beta   90.00
_cell.angle_gamma   90.00
#
_symmetry.space_group_name_H-M   'P 1'
#
loop_
_entity.id
_entity.type
_entity.pdbx_description
1 polymer ?
#
loop_
_entity_poly.entity_id
_entity_poly.type
_entity_poly.pdbx_seq_one_letter_code
_entity_poly.pdbx_strand_id
1 'polypeptide(L)'
;VQNKGMALFPRRIDGRYVMLTRQDDENLYLTFSDNPHFWSDPLLLQEPQHPWEFVKLGNCGSPIETEAGWLVLTHGVGPMRKYCIGATLLDLHDPARIIGHLKEPLLRPEGNEREGYVPNVVYSCGALVHNGQLILPYGVSDTASSIVRIELSELLTALT
;
A
#
# COMPACT_ATOMS: atom_id res chain seq x y z
N VAL A 1 2.41 -0.74 17.25
CA VAL A 1 3.86 -1.09 17.11
C VAL A 1 4.48 -0.07 16.17
N GLN A 2 5.48 0.67 16.65
CA GLN A 2 6.17 1.70 15.87
C GLN A 2 7.13 1.07 14.84
N ASN A 3 7.53 1.83 13.82
CA ASN A 3 8.56 1.47 12.83
C ASN A 3 8.26 0.19 12.03
N LYS A 4 7.08 0.13 11.40
CA LYS A 4 6.69 -0.96 10.50
C LYS A 4 6.59 -0.47 9.05
N GLY A 5 6.39 -1.44 8.14
CA GLY A 5 6.03 -1.15 6.75
C GLY A 5 7.13 -0.43 5.98
N MET A 6 8.40 -0.81 6.17
CA MET A 6 9.49 -0.27 5.37
C MET A 6 9.40 -0.83 3.95
N ALA A 7 9.15 0.03 2.97
CA ALA A 7 9.06 -0.32 1.57
C ALA A 7 9.88 0.64 0.72
N LEU A 8 11.03 0.16 0.24
CA LEU A 8 11.89 0.91 -0.66
C LEU A 8 11.23 1.09 -2.01
N PHE A 9 11.39 2.26 -2.60
CA PHE A 9 11.12 2.46 -4.02
C PHE A 9 12.15 1.64 -4.85
N PRO A 10 11.76 1.12 -6.02
CA PRO A 10 12.59 0.21 -6.81
C PRO A 10 13.79 0.91 -7.48
N ARG A 11 13.84 2.24 -7.46
CA ARG A 11 14.97 3.05 -7.90
C ARG A 11 15.07 4.34 -7.09
N ARG A 12 16.21 5.03 -7.24
CA ARG A 12 16.38 6.39 -6.72
C ARG A 12 15.48 7.37 -7.46
N ILE A 13 15.07 8.43 -6.77
CA ILE A 13 14.30 9.56 -7.31
C ILE A 13 15.10 10.83 -6.99
N ASP A 14 15.42 11.60 -8.03
CA ASP A 14 16.33 12.76 -7.94
C ASP A 14 17.63 12.46 -7.20
N GLY A 15 18.24 11.31 -7.52
CA GLY A 15 19.51 10.88 -6.94
C GLY A 15 19.45 10.30 -5.52
N ARG A 16 18.29 10.35 -4.85
CA ARG A 16 18.08 9.89 -3.47
C ARG A 16 17.35 8.55 -3.40
N TYR A 17 17.67 7.75 -2.38
CA TYR A 17 16.83 6.63 -1.99
C TYR A 17 15.52 7.14 -1.37
N VAL A 18 14.44 6.42 -1.61
CA VAL A 18 13.11 6.77 -1.11
C VAL A 18 12.47 5.53 -0.50
N MET A 19 11.79 5.71 0.63
CA MET A 19 11.14 4.62 1.35
C MET A 19 9.79 5.08 1.92
N LEU A 20 8.77 4.24 1.75
CA LEU A 20 7.54 4.33 2.52
C LEU A 20 7.74 3.67 3.88
N THR A 21 7.13 4.24 4.90
CA THR A 21 7.24 3.74 6.28
C THR A 21 5.99 4.09 7.09
N ARG A 22 5.82 3.45 8.24
CA ARG A 22 4.69 3.63 9.15
C ARG A 22 5.23 3.76 10.56
N GLN A 23 5.41 5.00 11.00
CA GLN A 23 6.19 5.36 12.21
C GLN A 23 5.32 5.37 13.48
N ASP A 24 4.10 5.87 13.39
CA ASP A 24 3.21 6.20 14.52
C ASP A 24 2.09 5.18 14.79
N ASP A 25 2.14 4.02 14.14
CA ASP A 25 1.10 2.98 14.14
C ASP A 25 -0.15 3.24 13.27
N GLU A 26 -0.30 4.42 12.68
CA GLU A 26 -1.53 4.88 12.03
C GLU A 26 -1.31 5.38 10.59
N ASN A 27 -0.32 6.23 10.37
CA ASN A 27 -0.18 7.00 9.14
C ASN A 27 0.93 6.48 8.23
N LEU A 28 0.76 6.71 6.93
CA LEU A 28 1.79 6.44 5.94
C LEU A 28 2.74 7.63 5.84
N TYR A 29 4.04 7.35 5.89
CA TYR A 29 5.11 8.32 5.79
C TYR A 29 6.02 8.00 4.60
N LEU A 30 6.73 9.04 4.15
CA LEU A 30 7.77 8.99 3.14
C LEU A 30 9.08 9.49 3.76
N THR A 31 10.20 8.83 3.47
CA THR A 31 11.53 9.31 3.89
C THR A 31 12.50 9.22 2.72
N PHE A 32 13.44 10.16 2.67
CA PHE A 32 14.48 10.25 1.66
C PHE A 32 15.84 10.07 2.33
N SER A 33 16.79 9.48 1.61
CA SER A 33 18.17 9.38 2.07
C SER A 33 19.18 9.31 0.93
N ASP A 34 20.38 9.84 1.16
CA ASP A 34 21.54 9.64 0.28
C ASP A 34 22.24 8.30 0.54
N ASN A 35 21.92 7.63 1.65
CA ASN A 35 22.54 6.38 2.09
C ASN A 35 21.47 5.37 2.54
N PRO A 36 21.43 4.16 1.97
CA PRO A 36 20.36 3.20 2.26
C PRO A 36 20.39 2.64 3.71
N HIS A 37 21.43 2.94 4.49
CA HIS A 37 21.58 2.51 5.87
C HIS A 37 21.12 3.54 6.91
N PHE A 38 20.95 4.80 6.53
CA PHE A 38 20.59 5.89 7.46
C PHE A 38 19.34 6.60 6.97
N TRP A 39 18.31 6.66 7.81
CA TRP A 39 17.01 7.24 7.50
C TRP A 39 16.57 8.16 8.63
N SER A 40 16.11 9.36 8.29
CA SER A 40 15.62 10.35 9.25
C SER A 40 14.46 11.14 8.64
N ASP A 41 13.86 12.01 9.46
CA ASP A 41 12.92 13.05 9.01
C ASP A 41 11.75 12.51 8.16
N PRO A 42 10.95 11.57 8.69
CA PRO A 42 9.81 11.03 7.96
C PRO A 42 8.78 12.14 7.70
N LEU A 43 8.43 12.33 6.44
CA LEU A 43 7.35 13.21 5.98
C LEU A 43 6.03 12.47 6.06
N LEU A 44 5.03 13.05 6.72
CA LEU A 44 3.66 12.54 6.69
C LEU A 44 3.15 12.58 5.25
N LEU A 45 2.88 11.41 4.67
CA LEU A 45 2.43 11.27 3.29
C LEU A 45 0.91 11.17 3.22
N GLN A 46 0.32 10.28 4.02
CA GLN A 46 -1.11 10.02 3.99
C GLN A 46 -1.64 9.61 5.36
N GLU A 47 -2.70 10.29 5.79
CA GLU A 47 -3.54 9.89 6.92
C GLU A 47 -4.75 9.09 6.41
N PRO A 48 -5.36 8.20 7.21
CA PRO A 48 -6.64 7.58 6.88
C PRO A 48 -7.74 8.60 6.57
N GLN A 49 -8.45 8.43 5.45
CA GLN A 49 -9.52 9.33 5.00
C GLN A 49 -10.87 8.61 4.83
N HIS A 50 -10.87 7.29 4.72
CA HIS A 50 -12.09 6.51 4.43
C HIS A 50 -12.46 5.52 5.54
N PRO A 51 -13.76 5.15 5.67
CA PRO A 51 -14.22 4.24 6.73
C PRO A 51 -13.50 2.89 6.76
N TRP A 52 -13.06 2.38 5.61
CA TRP A 52 -12.37 1.08 5.51
C TRP A 52 -10.91 1.14 5.98
N GLU A 53 -10.33 2.33 6.14
CA GLU A 53 -8.95 2.55 6.60
C GLU A 53 -8.86 3.39 7.88
N PHE A 54 -10.01 3.82 8.43
CA PHE A 54 -10.16 4.81 9.51
C PHE A 54 -9.26 4.63 10.74
N VAL A 55 -8.81 3.41 11.03
CA VAL A 55 -7.97 3.11 12.21
C VAL A 55 -6.48 3.20 11.89
N LYS A 56 -6.05 2.77 10.70
CA LYS A 56 -4.65 2.84 10.25
C LYS A 56 -4.52 2.53 8.77
N LEU A 57 -3.48 3.09 8.18
CA LEU A 57 -3.02 2.90 6.83
C LEU A 57 -1.55 2.44 6.83
N GLY A 58 -1.19 1.59 5.88
CA GLY A 58 0.20 1.23 5.61
C GLY A 58 0.38 0.74 4.19
N ASN A 59 1.61 0.66 3.71
CA ASN A 59 1.88 0.09 2.38
C ASN A 59 1.85 -1.45 2.43
N CYS A 60 1.61 -2.04 1.27
CA CYS A 60 1.70 -3.47 1.02
C CYS A 60 3.04 -3.84 0.37
N GLY A 61 4.11 -3.08 0.59
CA GLY A 61 5.42 -3.32 -0.04
C GLY A 61 5.83 -2.22 -1.01
N SER A 62 6.83 -2.53 -1.85
CA SER A 62 7.48 -1.58 -2.76
C SER A 62 6.46 -0.97 -3.76
N PRO A 63 6.47 0.36 -3.97
CA PRO A 63 5.69 0.99 -5.01
C PRO A 63 6.04 0.47 -6.41
N ILE A 64 5.04 0.39 -7.28
CA ILE A 64 5.21 -0.06 -8.67
C ILE A 64 5.26 1.17 -9.57
N GLU A 65 6.33 1.27 -10.37
CA GLU A 65 6.47 2.33 -11.36
C GLU A 65 5.50 2.11 -12.53
N THR A 66 4.73 3.13 -12.88
CA THR A 66 3.82 3.14 -14.04
C THR A 66 3.92 4.46 -14.78
N GLU A 67 3.41 4.53 -16.02
CA GLU A 67 3.33 5.78 -16.78
C GLU A 67 2.44 6.84 -16.10
N ALA A 68 1.48 6.41 -15.27
CA ALA A 68 0.59 7.30 -14.54
C ALA A 68 1.18 7.81 -13.21
N GLY A 69 2.29 7.23 -12.73
CA GLY A 69 2.87 7.51 -11.42
C GLY A 69 3.31 6.26 -10.66
N TRP A 70 3.63 6.43 -9.37
CA TRP A 70 3.93 5.34 -8.47
C TRP A 70 2.64 4.74 -7.90
N LEU A 71 2.30 3.53 -8.33
CA LEU A 71 1.20 2.78 -7.76
C LEU A 71 1.63 2.17 -6.42
N VAL A 72 1.04 2.66 -5.34
CA VAL A 72 1.24 2.16 -3.97
C VAL A 72 0.03 1.35 -3.58
N LEU A 73 0.20 0.03 -3.42
CA LEU A 73 -0.81 -0.77 -2.76
C LEU A 73 -0.75 -0.51 -1.25
N THR A 74 -1.92 -0.33 -0.64
CA THR A 74 -2.06 -0.03 0.77
C THR A 74 -2.90 -1.08 1.47
N HIS A 75 -2.64 -1.31 2.75
CA HIS A 75 -3.60 -1.97 3.63
C HIS A 75 -4.22 -0.91 4.54
N GLY A 76 -5.53 -0.98 4.71
CA GLY A 76 -6.31 -0.13 5.60
C GLY A 76 -7.03 -0.96 6.65
N VAL A 77 -7.18 -0.43 7.86
CA VAL A 77 -7.95 -1.07 8.93
C VAL A 77 -9.17 -0.23 9.25
N GLY A 78 -10.35 -0.83 9.07
CA GLY A 78 -11.62 -0.22 9.39
C GLY A 78 -12.19 -0.67 10.74
N PRO A 79 -13.48 -0.33 11.01
CA PRO A 79 -14.22 -0.80 12.17
C PRO A 79 -14.14 -2.31 12.34
N MET A 80 -14.17 -2.77 13.60
CA MET A 80 -14.06 -4.20 13.95
C MET A 80 -12.75 -4.84 13.47
N ARG A 81 -11.68 -4.04 13.28
CA ARG A 81 -10.36 -4.48 12.83
C ARG A 81 -10.39 -5.24 11.49
N LYS A 82 -11.26 -4.81 10.57
CA LYS A 82 -11.27 -5.36 9.21
C LYS A 82 -10.08 -4.82 8.43
N TYR A 83 -9.17 -5.69 8.02
CA TYR A 83 -8.07 -5.32 7.14
C TYR A 83 -8.48 -5.51 5.69
N CYS A 84 -8.38 -4.44 4.91
CA CYS A 84 -8.65 -4.41 3.49
C CYS A 84 -7.40 -3.94 2.74
N ILE A 85 -7.32 -4.24 1.44
CA ILE A 85 -6.28 -3.71 0.55
C ILE A 85 -6.92 -2.61 -0.30
N GLY A 86 -6.21 -1.50 -0.48
CA GLY A 86 -6.54 -0.40 -1.38
C GLY A 86 -5.33 0.03 -2.20
N ALA A 87 -5.42 1.21 -2.79
CA ALA A 87 -4.34 1.78 -3.58
C ALA A 87 -4.31 3.31 -3.51
N THR A 88 -3.10 3.85 -3.62
CA THR A 88 -2.79 5.27 -3.76
C THR A 88 -1.83 5.44 -4.94
N LEU A 89 -1.98 6.50 -5.71
CA LEU A 89 -1.11 6.88 -6.81
C LEU A 89 -0.31 8.12 -6.40
N LEU A 90 1.01 8.06 -6.50
CA LEU A 90 1.91 9.19 -6.24
C LEU A 90 2.50 9.73 -7.55
N ASP A 91 2.82 11.01 -7.59
CA ASP A 91 3.49 11.62 -8.75
C ASP A 91 4.86 10.99 -9.01
N LEU A 92 5.17 10.73 -10.29
CA LEU A 92 6.37 9.99 -10.71
C LEU A 92 7.67 10.72 -10.35
N HIS A 93 7.64 12.06 -10.38
CA HIS A 93 8.78 12.93 -10.13
C HIS A 93 8.82 13.42 -8.68
N ASP A 94 7.65 13.71 -8.10
CA ASP A 94 7.53 14.09 -6.70
C ASP A 94 6.68 13.08 -5.90
N PRO A 95 7.30 12.02 -5.34
CA PRO A 95 6.56 10.99 -4.60
C PRO A 95 5.92 11.50 -3.30
N ALA A 96 6.19 12.74 -2.87
CA ALA A 96 5.47 13.36 -1.76
C ALA A 96 4.07 13.84 -2.15
N ARG A 97 3.75 13.86 -3.45
CA ARG A 97 2.46 14.31 -3.97
C ARG A 97 1.56 13.12 -4.31
N ILE A 98 0.46 13.00 -3.56
CA ILE A 98 -0.63 12.07 -3.90
C ILE A 98 -1.44 12.66 -5.06
N ILE A 99 -1.62 11.87 -6.12
CA ILE A 99 -2.38 12.23 -7.32
C ILE A 99 -3.59 11.31 -7.55
N GLY A 100 -3.76 10.27 -6.75
CA GLY A 100 -4.93 9.39 -6.78
C GLY A 100 -5.04 8.56 -5.51
N HIS A 101 -6.27 8.23 -5.09
CA HIS A 101 -6.52 7.39 -3.92
C HIS A 101 -7.90 6.72 -4.02
N LEU A 102 -7.95 5.40 -3.80
CA LEU A 102 -9.21 4.66 -3.89
C LEU A 102 -10.12 4.98 -2.69
N LYS A 103 -11.36 5.36 -3.00
CA LYS A 103 -12.40 5.64 -1.98
C LYS A 103 -12.95 4.37 -1.32
N GLU A 104 -12.93 3.26 -2.05
CA GLU A 104 -13.39 1.96 -1.62
C GLU A 104 -12.24 0.94 -1.68
N PRO A 105 -12.24 -0.10 -0.85
CA PRO A 105 -11.18 -1.09 -0.85
C PRO A 105 -11.13 -1.84 -2.19
N LEU A 106 -9.93 -2.07 -2.68
CA LEU A 106 -9.64 -2.93 -3.84
C LEU A 106 -9.95 -4.40 -3.52
N LEU A 107 -9.61 -4.84 -2.30
CA LEU A 107 -9.91 -6.18 -1.81
C LEU A 107 -10.33 -6.11 -0.33
N ARG A 108 -11.36 -6.89 0.02
CA ARG A 108 -11.85 -7.03 1.38
C ARG A 108 -12.13 -8.51 1.67
N PRO A 109 -12.03 -8.94 2.93
CA PRO A 109 -12.28 -10.34 3.28
C PRO A 109 -13.76 -10.67 3.12
N GLU A 110 -14.08 -11.66 2.30
CA GLU A 110 -15.45 -12.12 2.04
C GLU A 110 -15.63 -13.64 2.27
N GLY A 111 -16.85 -14.07 2.60
CA GLY A 111 -17.16 -15.49 2.81
C GLY A 111 -16.20 -16.17 3.79
N ASN A 112 -15.62 -17.29 3.34
CA ASN A 112 -14.69 -18.10 4.13
C ASN A 112 -13.35 -17.40 4.42
N GLU A 113 -13.00 -16.33 3.68
CA GLU A 113 -11.77 -15.57 3.94
C GLU A 113 -11.80 -14.85 5.29
N ARG A 114 -12.98 -14.73 5.91
CA ARG A 114 -13.16 -14.11 7.22
C ARG A 114 -12.81 -15.05 8.38
N GLU A 115 -12.64 -16.35 8.10
CA GLU A 115 -12.37 -17.37 9.11
C GLU A 115 -10.87 -17.70 9.17
N GLY A 116 -10.31 -17.74 10.38
CA GLY A 116 -8.92 -18.11 10.59
C GLY A 116 -8.39 -17.66 11.96
N TYR A 117 -7.06 -17.61 12.09
CA TYR A 117 -6.40 -17.24 13.34
C TYR A 117 -6.66 -15.77 13.68
N VAL A 118 -6.59 -14.88 12.69
CA VAL A 118 -7.01 -13.49 12.81
C VAL A 118 -8.14 -13.23 11.82
N PRO A 119 -9.41 -13.17 12.26
CA PRO A 119 -10.55 -13.07 11.35
C PRO A 119 -10.65 -11.69 10.70
N ASN A 120 -11.27 -11.64 9.52
CA ASN A 120 -11.47 -10.42 8.72
C ASN A 120 -10.16 -9.74 8.27
N VAL A 121 -9.18 -10.53 7.83
CA VAL A 121 -7.91 -10.01 7.33
C VAL A 121 -7.66 -10.45 5.90
N VAL A 122 -7.48 -9.48 5.00
CA VAL A 122 -6.65 -9.64 3.81
C VAL A 122 -5.45 -8.71 3.92
N TYR A 123 -4.26 -9.21 3.60
CA TYR A 123 -3.02 -8.44 3.72
C TYR A 123 -2.02 -8.84 2.64
N SER A 124 -1.28 -7.89 2.08
CA SER A 124 -0.23 -8.18 1.09
C SER A 124 1.10 -7.55 1.47
N CYS A 125 2.19 -8.16 0.97
CA CYS A 125 3.57 -7.70 1.12
C CYS A 125 4.23 -7.39 -0.24
N GLY A 126 3.47 -7.46 -1.34
CA GLY A 126 3.91 -6.97 -2.64
C GLY A 126 2.99 -7.43 -3.76
N ALA A 127 3.18 -6.82 -4.93
CA ALA A 127 2.52 -7.22 -6.16
C ALA A 127 3.48 -7.06 -7.34
N LEU A 128 3.08 -7.62 -8.48
CA LEU A 128 3.82 -7.55 -9.73
C LEU A 128 2.87 -7.11 -10.84
N VAL A 129 3.31 -6.19 -11.69
CA VAL A 129 2.64 -5.93 -12.97
C VAL A 129 3.25 -6.82 -14.04
N HIS A 130 2.40 -7.56 -14.75
CA HIS A 130 2.81 -8.39 -15.88
C HIS A 130 1.70 -8.45 -16.93
N ASN A 131 2.04 -8.18 -18.20
CA ASN A 131 1.10 -8.21 -19.33
C ASN A 131 -0.20 -7.41 -19.10
N GLY A 132 -0.08 -6.19 -18.57
CA GLY A 132 -1.24 -5.32 -18.29
C GLY A 132 -2.06 -5.71 -17.06
N GLN A 133 -1.68 -6.77 -16.35
CA GLN A 133 -2.36 -7.21 -15.13
C GLN A 133 -1.53 -6.92 -13.88
N LEU A 134 -2.19 -6.44 -12.84
CA LEU A 134 -1.68 -6.47 -11.48
C LEU A 134 -1.91 -7.86 -10.90
N ILE A 135 -0.81 -8.56 -10.61
CA ILE A 135 -0.81 -9.85 -9.91
C ILE A 135 -0.56 -9.56 -8.43
N LEU A 136 -1.59 -9.79 -7.61
CA LEU A 136 -1.59 -9.47 -6.18
C LEU A 136 -1.71 -10.76 -5.34
N PRO A 137 -0.59 -11.31 -4.84
CA PRO A 137 -0.60 -12.28 -3.76
C PRO A 137 -1.04 -11.62 -2.45
N TYR A 138 -1.91 -12.28 -1.69
CA TYR A 138 -2.37 -11.80 -0.40
C TYR A 138 -2.56 -12.96 0.59
N GLY A 139 -2.26 -12.69 1.85
CA GLY A 139 -2.59 -13.54 2.99
C GLY A 139 -4.04 -13.36 3.40
N VAL A 140 -4.64 -14.45 3.88
CA VAL A 140 -6.04 -14.52 4.33
C VAL A 140 -6.07 -15.03 5.76
N SER A 141 -6.69 -14.24 6.65
CA SER A 141 -6.92 -14.54 8.06
C SER A 141 -5.74 -15.16 8.83
N ASP A 142 -4.51 -14.75 8.47
CA ASP A 142 -3.23 -15.24 9.00
C ASP A 142 -3.05 -16.78 8.92
N THR A 143 -3.69 -17.45 7.96
CA THR A 143 -3.67 -18.92 7.84
C THR A 143 -3.33 -19.42 6.44
N ALA A 144 -3.70 -18.68 5.40
CA ALA A 144 -3.51 -19.09 4.02
C ALA A 144 -3.04 -17.92 3.15
N SER A 145 -2.70 -18.21 1.89
CA SER A 145 -2.43 -17.20 0.88
C SER A 145 -3.17 -17.53 -0.41
N SER A 146 -3.55 -16.49 -1.13
CA SER A 146 -4.26 -16.55 -2.41
C SER A 146 -3.65 -15.50 -3.37
N ILE A 147 -4.11 -15.50 -4.61
CA ILE A 147 -3.68 -14.55 -5.65
C ILE A 147 -4.92 -14.05 -6.38
N VAL A 148 -5.00 -12.73 -6.55
CA VAL A 148 -5.97 -12.10 -7.45
C VAL A 148 -5.25 -11.43 -8.61
N ARG A 149 -5.93 -11.32 -9.76
CA ARG A 149 -5.47 -10.57 -10.93
C ARG A 149 -6.45 -9.46 -11.20
N ILE A 150 -5.93 -8.26 -11.45
CA ILE A 150 -6.73 -7.06 -11.70
C ILE A 150 -6.19 -6.42 -12.98
N GLU A 151 -7.07 -5.96 -13.87
CA GLU A 151 -6.67 -5.17 -15.03
C GLU A 151 -6.05 -3.84 -14.57
N LEU A 152 -4.78 -3.61 -14.91
CA LEU A 152 -4.05 -2.45 -14.42
C LEU A 152 -4.68 -1.14 -14.91
N SER A 153 -5.16 -1.13 -16.15
CA SER A 153 -5.81 0.03 -16.77
C SER A 153 -7.08 0.45 -16.02
N GLU A 154 -7.91 -0.50 -15.59
CA GLU A 154 -9.12 -0.24 -14.79
C GLU A 154 -8.75 0.33 -13.42
N LEU A 155 -7.74 -0.25 -12.75
CA LEU A 155 -7.26 0.26 -11.47
C LEU A 155 -6.72 1.68 -11.58
N LEU A 156 -5.89 1.98 -12.59
CA LEU A 156 -5.37 3.32 -12.81
C LEU A 156 -6.48 4.32 -13.14
N THR A 157 -7.47 3.91 -13.93
CA THR A 157 -8.65 4.75 -14.23
C THR A 157 -9.45 5.07 -12.98
N ALA A 158 -9.59 4.12 -12.04
CA ALA A 158 -10.29 4.36 -10.79
C ALA A 158 -9.54 5.28 -9.80
N LEU A 159 -8.23 5.48 -10.03
CA LEU A 159 -7.37 6.35 -9.21
C LEU A 159 -7.31 7.80 -9.71
N THR A 160 -7.61 8.05 -10.99
CA THR A 160 -7.55 9.36 -11.67
C THR A 160 -8.91 10.00 -11.87
#